data_AF-A0AAE3FZG8-F1
#
_entry.id   AF-A0AAE3FZG8-F1
#
_cell.length_a   1.000
_cell.length_b   1.000
_cell.length_c   1.000
_cell.angle_alpha   90.00
_cell.angle_beta   90.00
_cell.angle_gamma   90.00
#
_symmetry.space_group_name_H-M   'P 1'
#
loop_
_entity.id
_entity.type
_entity.pdbx_description
1 polymer ?
#
loop_
_entity_poly.entity_id
_entity_poly.type
_entity_poly.pdbx_seq_one_letter_code
_entity_poly.pdbx_strand_id
1 'polypeptide(L)' 'MGSSDDFNGSAVVGAGIGVGLVIGAGWGMVMAQIVGADVGTGITIGAGAGLLIALVSGAVVYYTTKAE' A
#
# COMPACT_ATOMS: atom_id res chain seq x y z
N MET A 1 -4.56 32.62 -2.15
CA MET A 1 -3.44 31.77 -1.71
C MET A 1 -4.01 30.40 -1.45
N GLY A 2 -3.73 29.42 -2.30
CA GLY A 2 -4.26 28.05 -2.15
C GLY A 2 -3.66 27.19 -3.24
N SER A 3 -2.72 26.33 -2.88
CA SER A 3 -2.10 25.28 -3.72
C SER A 3 -0.97 24.52 -3.01
N SER A 4 -0.65 24.77 -1.74
CA SER A 4 0.48 24.10 -1.07
C SER A 4 0.10 22.84 -0.28
N ASP A 5 -1.16 22.68 0.11
CA ASP A 5 -1.62 21.55 0.94
C ASP A 5 -2.02 20.31 0.11
N ASP A 6 -2.59 20.51 -1.08
CA ASP A 6 -3.02 19.40 -1.97
C ASP A 6 -1.84 18.59 -2.55
N PHE A 7 -0.71 19.26 -2.82
CA PHE A 7 0.47 18.62 -3.39
C PHE A 7 1.21 17.74 -2.37
N ASN A 8 1.19 18.09 -1.08
CA ASN A 8 1.85 17.31 -0.03
C ASN A 8 1.03 16.05 0.30
N GLY A 9 -0.29 16.17 0.38
CA GLY A 9 -1.19 15.04 0.59
C GLY A 9 -1.09 13.98 -0.53
N SER A 10 -1.07 14.42 -1.79
CA SER A 10 -0.95 13.50 -2.93
C SER A 10 0.39 12.76 -2.98
N ALA A 11 1.50 13.45 -2.68
CA ALA A 11 2.82 12.83 -2.61
C ALA A 11 2.93 11.81 -1.47
N VAL A 12 2.36 12.10 -0.30
CA VAL A 12 2.33 11.18 0.85
C VAL A 12 1.47 9.95 0.55
N VAL A 13 0.31 10.13 -0.08
CA VAL A 13 -0.55 9.00 -0.49
C VAL A 13 0.13 8.15 -1.54
N GLY A 14 0.78 8.77 -2.54
CA GLY A 14 1.57 8.06 -3.54
C GLY A 14 2.74 7.29 -2.94
N ALA A 15 3.43 7.86 -1.95
CA ALA A 15 4.50 7.19 -1.22
C ALA A 15 3.97 5.99 -0.40
N GLY A 16 2.82 6.13 0.27
CA GLY A 16 2.18 5.06 1.02
C GLY A 16 1.79 3.86 0.14
N ILE A 17 1.22 4.12 -1.04
CA ILE A 17 0.88 3.09 -2.03
C ILE A 17 2.14 2.41 -2.57
N GLY A 18 3.17 3.19 -2.92
CA GLY A 18 4.43 2.66 -3.42
C GLY A 18 5.13 1.75 -2.42
N VAL A 19 5.16 2.13 -1.14
CA VAL A 19 5.73 1.33 -0.06
C VAL A 19 4.91 0.06 0.17
N GLY A 20 3.58 0.17 0.20
CA GLY A 20 2.68 -0.98 0.34
C GLY A 20 2.87 -2.02 -0.77
N LEU A 21 3.04 -1.57 -2.03
CA LEU A 21 3.30 -2.44 -3.17
C LEU A 21 4.63 -3.19 -3.06
N VAL A 22 5.73 -2.49 -2.73
CA VAL A 22 7.06 -3.10 -2.66
C VAL A 22 7.16 -4.09 -1.51
N ILE A 23 6.69 -3.70 -0.32
CA ILE A 23 6.70 -4.59 0.85
C ILE A 23 5.78 -5.78 0.62
N GLY A 24 4.57 -5.53 0.10
CA GLY A 24 3.61 -6.57 -0.24
C GLY A 24 4.17 -7.57 -1.25
N ALA A 25 4.74 -7.09 -2.35
CA ALA A 25 5.39 -7.93 -3.37
C ALA A 25 6.55 -8.74 -2.79
N GLY A 26 7.39 -8.12 -1.96
CA GLY A 26 8.52 -8.77 -1.30
C GLY A 26 8.07 -9.91 -0.39
N TRP A 27 7.04 -9.68 0.44
CA TRP A 27 6.50 -10.71 1.31
C TRP A 27 5.75 -11.81 0.54
N GLY A 28 5.04 -11.43 -0.52
CA GLY A 28 4.35 -12.37 -1.42
C GLY A 28 5.31 -13.32 -2.13
N MET A 29 6.49 -12.83 -2.52
CA MET A 29 7.56 -13.67 -3.07
C MET A 29 8.05 -14.70 -2.04
N VAL A 30 8.29 -14.28 -0.79
CA VAL A 30 8.69 -15.20 0.29
C VAL A 30 7.64 -16.28 0.50
N MET A 31 6.36 -15.91 0.53
CA MET A 31 5.27 -16.88 0.71
C MET A 31 5.12 -17.83 -0.49
N ALA A 32 5.33 -17.36 -1.72
CA ALA A 32 5.33 -18.25 -2.88
C ALA A 32 6.44 -19.30 -2.80
N GLN A 33 7.64 -18.93 -2.34
CA GLN A 33 8.73 -19.89 -2.15
C GLN A 33 8.42 -20.91 -1.05
N ILE A 34 7.77 -20.50 0.04
CA ILE A 34 7.37 -21.41 1.13
C ILE A 34 6.29 -22.39 0.68
N VAL A 35 5.30 -21.92 -0.08
CA VAL A 35 4.15 -22.71 -0.51
C VAL A 35 4.45 -23.53 -1.78
N GLY A 36 5.61 -23.34 -2.40
CA GLY A 36 5.95 -23.97 -3.68
C GLY A 36 5.08 -23.47 -4.84
N ALA A 37 4.52 -22.27 -4.69
CA ALA A 37 3.72 -21.61 -5.72
C ALA A 37 4.61 -20.83 -6.69
N ASP A 38 4.06 -20.50 -7.85
CA ASP A 38 4.74 -19.67 -8.83
C ASP A 38 5.08 -18.27 -8.26
N VAL A 39 6.31 -17.82 -8.52
CA VAL A 39 6.84 -16.55 -8.00
C VAL A 39 6.03 -15.35 -8.50
N GLY A 40 5.58 -15.39 -9.76
CA GLY A 40 4.73 -14.34 -10.33
C GLY A 40 3.40 -14.24 -9.59
N THR A 41 2.80 -15.40 -9.28
CA THR A 41 1.56 -15.47 -8.48
C THR A 41 1.78 -14.89 -7.07
N GLY A 42 2.90 -15.22 -6.42
CA GLY A 42 3.29 -14.67 -5.13
C GLY A 42 3.42 -13.15 -5.14
N ILE A 43 4.13 -12.61 -6.14
CA ILE A 43 4.31 -11.16 -6.31
C ILE A 43 2.97 -10.47 -6.54
N THR A 44 2.12 -10.99 -7.43
CA THR A 44 0.82 -10.37 -7.73
C THR A 44 -0.09 -10.35 -6.51
N ILE A 45 -0.20 -11.47 -5.79
CA ILE A 45 -1.03 -11.56 -4.58
C ILE A 45 -0.46 -10.67 -3.47
N GLY A 46 0.86 -10.72 -3.26
CA GLY A 46 1.54 -9.91 -2.25
C GLY A 46 1.41 -8.42 -2.50
N ALA A 47 1.67 -7.97 -3.73
CA ALA A 47 1.52 -6.57 -4.14
C ALA A 47 0.07 -6.10 -3.98
N GLY A 48 -0.90 -6.93 -4.41
CA GLY A 48 -2.32 -6.65 -4.24
C GLY A 48 -2.71 -6.49 -2.77
N ALA A 49 -2.29 -7.42 -1.92
CA ALA A 49 -2.56 -7.36 -0.47
C ALA A 49 -1.91 -6.12 0.16
N GLY A 50 -0.65 -5.82 -0.18
CA GLY A 50 0.06 -4.64 0.31
C GLY A 50 -0.60 -3.32 -0.09
N LEU A 51 -1.15 -3.26 -1.31
CA LEU A 51 -1.90 -2.09 -1.79
C LEU A 51 -3.23 -1.92 -1.06
N LEU A 52 -3.96 -3.01 -0.80
CA LEU A 52 -5.19 -2.96 0.00
C LEU A 52 -4.93 -2.50 1.44
N ILE A 53 -3.84 -2.98 2.06
CA ILE A 53 -3.45 -2.55 3.41
C ILE A 53 -3.11 -1.06 3.43
N ALA A 54 -2.35 -0.57 2.44
CA ALA A 54 -2.02 0.85 2.33
C ALA A 54 -3.30 1.72 2.20
N LEU A 55 -4.26 1.27 1.40
CA LEU A 55 -5.54 1.96 1.22
C LEU A 55 -6.37 1.98 2.50
N VAL A 56 -6.52 0.84 3.17
CA VAL A 56 -7.28 0.74 4.42
C VAL A 56 -6.63 1.57 5.53
N SER A 57 -5.31 1.52 5.66
CA SER A 57 -4.57 2.34 6.63
C SER A 57 -4.76 3.84 6.38
N GLY A 58 -4.64 4.28 5.12
CA GLY A 58 -4.91 5.67 4.75
C GLY A 58 -6.36 6.09 5.00
N ALA A 59 -7.32 5.22 4.70
CA ALA A 59 -8.73 5.46 4.97
C ALA A 59 -9.01 5.59 6.46
N VAL A 60 -8.45 4.70 7.29
CA VAL A 60 -8.57 4.77 8.76
C VAL A 60 -8.06 6.11 9.27
N VAL A 61 -6.86 6.54 8.84
CA VAL A 61 -6.31 7.86 9.24
C VAL A 61 -7.25 8.99 8.80
N TYR A 62 -7.74 8.98 7.56
CA TYR A 62 -8.67 10.00 7.06
C TYR A 62 -9.97 10.06 7.87
N TYR A 63 -10.54 8.92 8.25
CA TYR A 63 -11.75 8.91 9.07
C TYR A 63 -11.49 9.34 10.51
N THR A 64 -10.33 8.99 11.09
CA THR A 64 -9.98 9.43 12.45
C THR A 64 -9.80 10.95 12.55
N THR A 65 -9.26 11.60 11.51
CA THR A 65 -9.08 13.07 11.50
C THR A 65 -10.33 13.84 11.11
N LYS A 66 -11.34 13.18 10.53
CA LYS A 66 -12.64 13.76 10.18
C LYS A 66 -13.75 13.48 11.20
N ALA A 67 -13.48 12.62 12.18
CA ALA A 67 -14.43 12.27 13.25
C ALA A 67 -14.37 13.26 14.43
N GLU A 68 -13.57 14.32 14.32
CA GLU A 68 -13.47 15.46 15.25
C GLU A 68 -14.37 16.62 14.78
#